data_AF-A0A9E3R8S3-F1
#
_entry.id   AF-A0A9E3R8S3-F1
#
_cell.length_a   1.000
_cell.length_b   1.000
_cell.length_c   1.000
_cell.angle_alpha   90.00
_cell.angle_beta   90.00
_cell.angle_gamma   90.00
#
_symmetry.space_group_name_H-M   'P 1'
#
loop_
_entity.id
_entity.type
_entity.pdbx_description
1 polymer ?
#
loop_
_entity_poly.entity_id
_entity_poly.type
_entity_poly.pdbx_seq_one_letter_code
_entity_poly.pdbx_strand_id
1 'polypeptide(L)'
;MEPAPSVRDSQLTALDWMGALVAALGGLFCLQFPFFTAPSFKAMFADFGGQLPAITVLGLTPWFPLLVGAIPLAVLTFALAGKLGLGQRRAMIVGAFALSLGSGGLCVYAMYAPIVAIAGNIK
;
A
#
# COMPACT_ATOMS: atom_id res chain seq x y z
N MET A 1 -12.85 42.21 -13.19
CA MET A 1 -13.81 41.18 -12.75
C MET A 1 -13.24 39.86 -13.19
N GLU A 2 -12.69 39.09 -12.26
CA GLU A 2 -12.15 37.75 -12.54
C GLU A 2 -13.33 36.80 -12.77
N PRO A 3 -13.35 36.02 -13.87
CA PRO A 3 -14.45 35.12 -14.16
C PRO A 3 -14.56 34.05 -13.07
N ALA A 4 -15.78 33.74 -12.64
CA ALA A 4 -16.02 32.69 -11.66
C ALA A 4 -15.44 31.35 -12.17
N PRO A 5 -14.74 30.56 -11.33
CA PRO A 5 -14.17 29.29 -11.74
C PRO A 5 -15.26 28.38 -12.28
N SER A 6 -15.00 27.74 -13.42
CA SER A 6 -15.99 26.88 -14.05
C SER A 6 -16.18 25.60 -13.21
N VAL A 7 -17.38 25.04 -13.20
CA VAL A 7 -17.68 23.79 -12.47
C VAL A 7 -16.73 22.64 -12.90
N ARG A 8 -16.22 22.67 -14.13
CA ARG A 8 -15.24 21.69 -14.65
C ARG A 8 -13.88 21.78 -13.97
N ASP A 9 -13.47 22.96 -13.52
CA ASP A 9 -12.16 23.19 -12.88
C ASP A 9 -12.10 22.64 -11.44
N SER A 10 -13.22 22.14 -10.91
CA SER A 10 -13.30 21.52 -9.58
C SER A 10 -13.45 20.00 -9.62
N GLN A 11 -13.57 19.40 -10.81
CA GLN A 11 -13.85 17.98 -10.96
C GLN A 11 -12.58 17.13 -11.12
N LEU A 12 -12.58 15.98 -10.45
CA LEU A 12 -11.59 14.94 -10.65
C LEU A 12 -11.80 14.28 -12.02
N THR A 13 -10.71 14.01 -12.70
CA THR A 13 -10.70 13.35 -14.01
C THR A 13 -10.87 11.83 -13.86
N ALA A 14 -11.14 11.14 -14.97
CA ALA A 14 -11.12 9.68 -15.00
C ALA A 14 -9.78 9.11 -14.52
N LEU A 15 -8.65 9.76 -14.85
CA LEU A 15 -7.32 9.34 -14.41
C LEU A 15 -7.16 9.44 -12.89
N ASP A 16 -7.69 10.51 -12.28
CA ASP A 16 -7.66 10.68 -10.82
C ASP A 16 -8.45 9.56 -10.13
N TRP A 17 -9.60 9.16 -10.69
CA TRP A 17 -10.40 8.05 -10.17
C TRP A 17 -9.72 6.69 -10.34
N MET A 18 -9.04 6.46 -11.47
CA MET A 18 -8.24 5.25 -11.66
C MET A 18 -7.09 5.18 -10.64
N GLY A 19 -6.38 6.29 -10.43
CA GLY A 19 -5.32 6.39 -9.42
C GLY A 19 -5.86 6.13 -8.01
N ALA A 20 -7.01 6.73 -7.65
CA ALA A 20 -7.68 6.51 -6.38
C ALA A 20 -8.09 5.04 -6.19
N LEU A 21 -8.64 4.39 -7.23
CA LEU A 21 -9.04 2.98 -7.17
C LEU A 21 -7.82 2.07 -6.93
N VAL A 22 -6.74 2.26 -7.69
CA VAL A 22 -5.52 1.45 -7.51
C VAL A 22 -4.89 1.70 -6.14
N ALA A 23 -4.84 2.95 -5.69
CA ALA A 23 -4.37 3.29 -4.34
C ALA A 23 -5.20 2.58 -3.25
N ALA A 24 -6.53 2.58 -3.40
CA ALA A 24 -7.43 1.90 -2.48
C ALA A 24 -7.20 0.39 -2.46
N LEU A 25 -7.09 -0.24 -3.64
CA LEU A 25 -6.86 -1.69 -3.76
C LEU A 25 -5.52 -2.10 -3.15
N GLY A 26 -4.43 -1.35 -3.37
CA GLY A 26 -3.14 -1.66 -2.75
C GLY A 26 -3.15 -1.44 -1.23
N GLY A 27 -3.89 -0.44 -0.73
CA GLY A 27 -4.07 -0.24 0.70
C GLY A 27 -4.84 -1.39 1.34
N LEU A 28 -5.94 -1.82 0.71
CA LEU A 28 -6.73 -2.98 1.13
C LEU A 28 -5.90 -4.28 1.07
N PHE A 29 -5.06 -4.44 0.05
CA PHE A 29 -4.13 -5.56 -0.05
C PHE A 29 -3.19 -5.63 1.17
N CYS A 30 -2.64 -4.50 1.62
CA CYS A 30 -1.83 -4.44 2.83
C CYS A 30 -2.66 -4.72 4.10
N LEU A 31 -3.90 -4.21 4.18
CA LEU A 31 -4.76 -4.44 5.34
C LEU A 31 -5.23 -5.88 5.49
N GLN A 32 -5.46 -6.61 4.40
CA GLN A 32 -5.84 -8.03 4.45
C GLN A 32 -4.66 -8.95 4.76
N PHE A 33 -3.44 -8.51 4.40
CA PHE A 33 -2.20 -9.29 4.53
C PHE A 33 -2.01 -9.99 5.89
N PRO A 34 -2.13 -9.33 7.06
CA PRO A 34 -1.86 -9.96 8.36
C PRO A 34 -2.90 -11.01 8.75
N PHE A 35 -4.09 -10.99 8.14
CA PHE A 35 -5.19 -11.89 8.49
C PHE A 35 -5.23 -13.13 7.60
N PHE A 36 -4.87 -13.00 6.32
CA PHE A 36 -4.95 -14.10 5.36
C PHE A 36 -3.56 -14.57 4.90
N THR A 37 -2.72 -13.64 4.44
CA THR A 37 -1.43 -13.99 3.82
C THR A 37 -0.36 -14.38 4.85
N ALA A 38 -0.19 -13.57 5.90
CA ALA A 38 0.86 -13.77 6.90
C ALA A 38 0.70 -15.09 7.69
N PRO A 39 -0.49 -15.51 8.14
CA PRO A 39 -0.66 -16.78 8.83
C PRO A 39 -0.34 -17.99 7.93
N SER A 40 -0.84 -17.99 6.68
CA SER A 40 -0.53 -19.04 5.71
C SER A 40 0.97 -19.12 5.40
N PHE A 41 1.63 -17.98 5.25
CA PHE A 41 3.07 -17.93 5.04
C PHE A 41 3.85 -18.47 6.24
N LYS A 42 3.47 -18.09 7.47
CA LYS A 42 4.10 -18.62 8.70
C LYS A 42 3.94 -20.13 8.82
N ALA A 43 2.74 -20.66 8.52
CA ALA A 43 2.49 -22.10 8.55
C ALA A 43 3.39 -22.84 7.54
N MET A 44 3.43 -22.35 6.30
CA MET A 44 4.31 -22.89 5.27
C MET A 44 5.79 -22.83 5.67
N PHE A 45 6.24 -21.72 6.27
CA PHE A 45 7.66 -21.54 6.61
C PHE A 45 8.09 -22.31 7.86
N ALA A 46 7.16 -22.62 8.78
CA ALA A 46 7.44 -23.42 9.96
C ALA A 46 7.98 -24.81 9.60
N ASP A 47 7.52 -25.39 8.48
CA ASP A 47 7.97 -26.68 7.97
C ASP A 47 9.43 -26.68 7.49
N PHE A 48 9.99 -25.51 7.15
CA PHE A 48 11.37 -25.37 6.70
C PHE A 48 12.39 -25.19 7.84
N GLY A 49 11.95 -24.91 9.07
CA GLY A 49 12.80 -24.88 10.27
C GLY A 49 13.91 -23.82 10.33
N GLY A 50 13.94 -22.86 9.40
CA GLY A 50 14.98 -21.82 9.30
C GLY A 50 14.68 -20.53 10.06
N GLN A 51 15.72 -19.78 10.43
CA GLN A 51 15.56 -18.41 10.95
C GLN A 51 15.06 -17.47 9.84
N LEU A 52 14.02 -16.70 10.14
CA LEU A 52 13.48 -15.70 9.21
C LEU A 52 14.35 -14.44 9.20
N PRO A 53 14.59 -13.83 8.02
CA PRO A 53 15.21 -12.52 7.93
C PRO A 53 14.42 -11.46 8.72
N ALA A 54 15.12 -10.48 9.30
CA ALA A 54 14.49 -9.44 10.11
C ALA A 54 13.38 -8.68 9.37
N ILE A 55 13.55 -8.42 8.06
CA ILE A 55 12.54 -7.76 7.24
C ILE A 55 11.27 -8.60 7.10
N THR A 56 11.40 -9.93 7.04
CA THR A 56 10.27 -10.86 6.99
C THR A 56 9.55 -10.90 8.32
N VAL A 57 10.28 -10.95 9.43
CA VAL A 57 9.68 -10.88 10.77
C VAL A 57 8.87 -9.60 10.93
N LEU A 58 9.42 -8.45 10.51
CA LEU A 58 8.71 -7.18 10.53
C LEU A 58 7.45 -7.20 9.65
N GLY A 59 7.58 -7.65 8.40
CA GLY A 59 6.46 -7.76 7.46
C GLY A 59 5.34 -8.71 7.93
N LEU A 60 5.69 -9.71 8.72
CA LEU A 60 4.75 -10.67 9.32
C LEU A 60 4.19 -10.22 10.68
N THR A 61 4.63 -9.08 11.20
CA THR A 61 4.12 -8.52 12.45
C THR A 61 2.83 -7.76 12.17
N PRO A 62 1.68 -8.12 12.76
CA PRO A 62 0.37 -7.64 12.31
C PRO A 62 0.23 -6.12 12.19
N TRP A 63 0.81 -5.36 13.11
CA TRP A 63 0.71 -3.90 13.10
C TRP A 63 1.39 -3.26 11.89
N PHE A 64 2.43 -3.89 11.33
CA PHE A 64 3.23 -3.27 10.28
C PHE A 64 2.48 -3.18 8.94
N PRO A 65 1.95 -4.28 8.35
CA PRO A 65 1.07 -4.24 7.18
C PRO A 65 -0.15 -3.34 7.38
N LEU A 66 -0.71 -3.31 8.60
CA LEU A 66 -1.83 -2.45 8.94
C LEU A 66 -1.46 -0.97 8.82
N LEU A 67 -0.33 -0.55 9.39
CA LEU A 67 0.12 0.84 9.28
C LEU A 67 0.44 1.23 7.84
N VAL A 68 1.23 0.42 7.13
CA VAL A 68 1.64 0.74 5.75
C VAL A 68 0.47 0.70 4.76
N GLY A 69 -0.61 -0.04 5.07
CA GLY A 69 -1.87 -0.02 4.33
C GLY A 69 -2.82 1.12 4.75
N ALA A 70 -2.90 1.44 6.04
CA ALA A 70 -3.79 2.47 6.57
C ALA A 70 -3.35 3.88 6.17
N ILE A 71 -2.04 4.15 6.13
CA ILE A 71 -1.51 5.48 5.75
C ILE A 71 -1.98 5.91 4.35
N PRO A 72 -1.75 5.16 3.25
CA PRO A 72 -2.21 5.57 1.92
C PRO A 72 -3.74 5.68 1.84
N LEU A 73 -4.49 4.85 2.57
CA LEU A 73 -5.95 4.96 2.64
C LEU A 73 -6.41 6.22 3.38
N ALA A 74 -5.74 6.61 4.45
CA ALA A 74 -6.02 7.84 5.18
C ALA A 74 -5.72 9.08 4.30
N VAL A 75 -4.60 9.07 3.59
CA VAL A 75 -4.24 10.13 2.63
C VAL A 75 -5.30 10.20 1.52
N LEU A 76 -5.72 9.05 0.97
CA LEU A 76 -6.73 9.01 -0.08
C LEU A 76 -8.10 9.51 0.40
N THR A 77 -8.58 9.05 1.55
CA THR A 77 -9.87 9.48 2.11
C THR A 77 -9.86 10.97 2.39
N PHE A 78 -8.76 11.52 2.91
CA PHE A 78 -8.60 12.95 3.11
C PHE A 78 -8.60 13.73 1.78
N ALA A 79 -7.93 13.23 0.74
CA ALA A 79 -7.94 13.83 -0.60
C ALA A 79 -9.35 13.87 -1.23
N LEU A 80 -10.16 12.85 -0.94
CA LEU A 80 -11.51 12.71 -1.46
C LEU A 80 -12.57 13.47 -0.64
N ALA A 81 -12.27 13.89 0.59
CA ALA A 81 -13.19 14.63 1.46
C ALA A 81 -13.61 16.02 0.96
N GLY A 82 -13.06 16.50 -0.16
CA GLY A 82 -13.54 17.68 -0.89
C GLY A 82 -13.19 19.04 -0.28
N LYS A 83 -12.43 19.06 0.83
CA LYS A 83 -12.03 20.31 1.53
C LYS A 83 -10.82 21.01 0.91
N LEU A 84 -10.17 20.41 -0.09
CA LEU A 84 -8.92 20.87 -0.67
C LEU A 84 -9.11 21.37 -2.11
N GLY A 85 -8.21 22.25 -2.55
CA GLY A 85 -8.16 22.68 -3.95
C GLY A 85 -7.84 21.52 -4.89
N LEU A 86 -8.28 21.58 -6.16
CA LEU A 86 -8.13 20.50 -7.13
C LEU A 86 -6.68 20.01 -7.26
N GLY A 87 -5.71 20.93 -7.36
CA GLY A 87 -4.29 20.57 -7.47
C GLY A 87 -3.77 19.78 -6.27
N GLN A 88 -4.15 20.18 -5.05
CA GLN A 88 -3.79 19.47 -3.83
C GLN A 88 -4.43 18.08 -3.77
N ARG A 89 -5.70 17.96 -4.14
CA ARG A 89 -6.41 16.66 -4.19
C ARG A 89 -5.69 15.70 -5.13
N ARG A 90 -5.33 16.16 -6.34
CA ARG A 90 -4.59 15.35 -7.32
C ARG A 90 -3.23 14.92 -6.78
N ALA A 91 -2.46 15.85 -6.23
CA ALA A 91 -1.16 15.54 -5.63
C ALA A 91 -1.28 14.49 -4.52
N MET A 92 -2.31 14.58 -3.67
CA MET A 92 -2.56 13.60 -2.62
C MET A 92 -3.03 12.24 -3.16
N ILE A 93 -3.84 12.19 -4.22
CA ILE A 93 -4.23 10.94 -4.88
C ILE A 93 -2.98 10.24 -5.46
N VAL A 94 -2.11 10.98 -6.15
CA VAL A 94 -0.85 10.44 -6.68
C VAL A 94 0.07 9.99 -5.55
N GLY A 95 0.16 10.76 -4.46
CA GLY A 95 0.90 10.38 -3.27
C GLY A 95 0.37 9.09 -2.64
N ALA A 96 -0.96 8.97 -2.46
CA ALA A 96 -1.60 7.77 -1.95
C ALA A 96 -1.36 6.56 -2.86
N PHE A 97 -1.41 6.75 -4.18
CA PHE A 97 -1.08 5.72 -5.17
C PHE A 97 0.36 5.23 -5.01
N ALA A 98 1.33 6.14 -4.99
CA ALA A 98 2.75 5.79 -4.84
C ALA A 98 3.03 5.09 -3.50
N LEU A 99 2.46 5.62 -2.41
CA LEU A 99 2.56 5.00 -1.08
C LEU A 99 1.95 3.60 -1.07
N SER A 100 0.78 3.42 -1.66
CA SER A 100 0.10 2.13 -1.74
C SER A 100 0.92 1.08 -2.51
N LEU A 101 1.49 1.45 -3.65
CA LEU A 101 2.40 0.57 -4.42
C LEU A 101 3.68 0.25 -3.64
N GLY A 102 4.28 1.25 -3.00
CA GLY A 102 5.47 1.06 -2.16
C GLY A 102 5.20 0.11 -0.99
N SER A 103 4.09 0.30 -0.28
CA SER A 103 3.64 -0.56 0.81
C SER A 103 3.38 -2.00 0.36
N GLY A 104 2.66 -2.17 -0.76
CA GLY A 104 2.41 -3.49 -1.34
C GLY A 104 3.70 -4.19 -1.75
N GLY A 105 4.59 -3.46 -2.43
CA GLY A 105 5.92 -3.96 -2.82
C GLY A 105 6.77 -4.36 -1.62
N LEU A 106 6.70 -3.62 -0.51
CA LEU A 106 7.41 -3.94 0.72
C LEU A 106 6.87 -5.21 1.40
N CYS A 107 5.54 -5.39 1.44
CA CYS A 107 4.94 -6.64 1.95
C CYS A 107 5.36 -7.85 1.10
N VAL A 108 5.33 -7.71 -0.23
CA VAL A 108 5.78 -8.76 -1.15
C VAL A 108 7.27 -9.03 -0.94
N TYR A 109 8.11 -8.00 -0.92
CA TYR A 109 9.55 -8.15 -0.68
C TYR A 109 9.84 -8.87 0.63
N ALA A 110 9.14 -8.54 1.73
CA ALA A 110 9.28 -9.21 3.01
C ALA A 110 9.00 -10.72 2.92
N MET A 111 8.06 -11.16 2.07
CA MET A 111 7.77 -12.58 1.82
C MET A 111 8.81 -13.26 0.92
N TYR A 112 9.42 -12.54 -0.01
CA TYR A 112 10.43 -13.07 -0.92
C TYR A 112 11.84 -13.13 -0.32
N ALA A 113 12.16 -12.24 0.63
CA ALA A 113 13.45 -12.20 1.32
C ALA A 113 13.97 -13.55 1.85
N PRO A 114 13.17 -14.40 2.53
CA PRO A 114 13.67 -15.68 3.04
C PRO A 114 13.92 -16.69 1.93
N ILE A 115 13.15 -16.63 0.82
CA ILE A 115 13.35 -17.52 -0.34
C ILE A 115 14.71 -17.23 -0.97
N VAL A 116 15.05 -15.96 -1.13
CA VAL A 116 16.36 -15.52 -1.65
C VAL A 116 17.48 -15.92 -0.69
N ALA A 117 17.27 -15.80 0.62
CA ALA A 117 18.24 -16.22 1.62
C ALA A 117 18.52 -17.74 1.59
N ILE A 118 17.49 -18.57 1.39
CA ILE A 118 17.65 -20.02 1.21
C ILE A 118 18.41 -20.33 -0.07
N ALA A 119 18.01 -19.72 -1.20
CA ALA A 119 18.62 -19.96 -2.50
C ALA A 119 20.12 -19.60 -2.52
N GLY A 120 20.51 -18.51 -1.85
CA GLY A 120 21.92 -18.10 -1.74
C GLY A 120 22.80 -19.03 -0.90
N ASN A 121 22.21 -19.90 -0.06
CA ASN A 121 22.93 -20.85 0.77
C ASN A 121 23.11 -22.23 0.11
N ILE A 122 22.46 -22.48 -1.04
CA ILE A 122 22.68 -23.69 -1.84
C ILE A 122 23.92 -23.44 -2.72
N LYS A 123 25.05 -24.06 -2.35
CA LYS A 123 26.30 -24.07 -3.11
C LYS A 123 26.56 -25.44 -3.70
#